data_AF-A0A953EHK2-F1
#
_entry.id   AF-A0A953EHK2-F1
#
_cell.length_a   1.000
_cell.length_b   1.000
_cell.length_c   1.000
_cell.angle_alpha   90.00
_cell.angle_beta   90.00
_cell.angle_gamma   90.00
#
_symmetry.space_group_name_H-M   'P 1'
#
loop_
_entity.id
_entity.type
_entity.pdbx_description
1 polymer ?
#
loop_
_entity_poly.entity_id
_entity_poly.type
_entity_poly.pdbx_seq_one_letter_code
_entity_poly.pdbx_strand_id
1 'polypeptide(L)' 'MIHFIYLVLFAFFVSVAFGVFSTGTTKERVWYGGKTFLQFMVISLVLAWILYFIPPS' A
#
# COMPACT_ATOMS: atom_id res chain seq x y z
N MET A 1 2.75 -7.74 15.64
CA MET A 1 2.79 -6.28 15.40
C MET A 1 3.85 -5.85 14.37
N ILE A 2 5.09 -6.35 14.44
CA ILE A 2 6.17 -5.96 13.49
C ILE A 2 5.80 -6.15 12.00
N HIS A 3 5.05 -7.20 11.66
CA HIS A 3 4.64 -7.49 10.29
C HIS A 3 3.74 -6.40 9.71
N PHE A 4 2.83 -5.85 10.52
CA PHE A 4 1.97 -4.75 10.12
C PHE A 4 2.78 -3.46 9.90
N ILE A 5 3.79 -3.20 10.75
CA ILE A 5 4.71 -2.07 10.59
C ILE A 5 5.49 -2.18 9.27
N TYR A 6 5.99 -3.37 8.94
CA TYR A 6 6.67 -3.60 7.66
C TYR A 6 5.77 -3.35 6.46
N LEU A 7 4.51 -3.80 6.53
CA LEU A 7 3.52 -3.54 5.50
C LEU A 7 3.26 -2.03 5.33
N VAL A 8 3.09 -1.30 6.43
CA VAL A 8 2.87 0.16 6.38
C VAL A 8 4.07 0.89 5.78
N LEU A 9 5.29 0.57 6.24
CA LEU A 9 6.51 1.18 5.73
C LEU A 9 6.71 0.84 4.24
N PHE A 10 6.54 -0.42 3.86
CA PHE A 10 6.64 -0.85 2.47
C PHE A 10 5.64 -0.12 1.58
N ALA A 11 4.35 -0.11 1.98
CA ALA A 11 3.31 0.58 1.24
C ALA A 11 3.61 2.09 1.12
N PHE A 12 4.17 2.70 2.16
CA PHE A 12 4.59 4.11 2.14
C PHE A 12 5.73 4.36 1.15
N PHE A 13 6.80 3.56 1.17
CA PHE A 13 7.91 3.73 0.24
C PHE A 13 7.48 3.51 -1.21
N VAL A 14 6.67 2.48 -1.47
CA VAL A 14 6.13 2.21 -2.80
C VAL A 14 5.24 3.36 -3.25
N SER A 15 4.33 3.86 -2.41
CA SER A 15 3.46 4.97 -2.80
C SER A 15 4.22 6.25 -3.12
N VAL A 16 5.30 6.54 -2.37
CA VAL A 16 6.20 7.67 -2.64
C VAL A 16 6.92 7.46 -3.97
N ALA A 17 7.50 6.28 -4.22
CA ALA A 17 8.18 5.99 -5.48
C ALA A 17 7.23 6.15 -6.68
N PHE A 18 6.03 5.56 -6.60
CA PHE A 18 5.00 5.68 -7.64
C PHE A 18 4.52 7.13 -7.79
N GLY A 19 4.37 7.89 -6.70
CA GLY A 19 4.05 9.33 -6.74
C GLY A 19 5.13 10.16 -7.44
N VAL A 20 6.41 9.90 -7.17
CA VAL A 20 7.55 10.59 -7.80
C VAL A 20 7.62 10.30 -9.29
N PHE A 21 7.37 9.05 -9.71
CA PHE A 21 7.36 8.65 -11.12
C PHE A 21 6.07 9.04 -11.84
N SER A 22 5.01 9.45 -11.12
CA SER A 22 3.76 9.89 -11.74
C SER A 22 3.91 11.24 -12.45
N THR A 23 3.25 11.36 -13.60
CA THR A 23 3.23 12.58 -14.41
C THR A 23 2.11 13.51 -13.93
N GLY A 24 2.36 14.82 -13.96
CA GLY A 24 1.40 15.84 -13.53
C GLY A 24 2.00 16.83 -12.53
N THR A 25 1.14 17.70 -12.03
CA THR A 25 1.44 18.72 -11.02
C THR A 25 1.77 18.10 -9.67
N THR A 26 2.48 18.83 -8.80
CA THR A 26 2.81 18.36 -7.44
C THR A 26 1.58 17.88 -6.66
N LYS A 27 0.45 18.57 -6.80
CA LYS A 27 -0.81 18.19 -6.15
C LYS A 27 -1.33 16.85 -6.65
N GLU A 28 -1.28 16.61 -7.96
CA GLU A 28 -1.71 15.35 -8.57
C GLU A 28 -0.81 14.19 -8.15
N ARG A 29 0.51 14.42 -8.08
CA ARG A 29 1.48 13.43 -7.61
C ARG A 29 1.24 13.02 -6.16
N VAL A 30 1.01 13.99 -5.26
CA VAL A 30 0.70 13.73 -3.85
C VAL A 30 -0.63 12.99 -3.71
N TRP A 31 -1.65 13.39 -4.48
CA TRP A 31 -2.94 12.72 -4.49
C TRP A 31 -2.84 11.28 -5.02
N TYR A 32 -2.08 11.07 -6.09
CA TYR A 32 -1.81 9.76 -6.66
C TYR A 32 -1.09 8.85 -5.65
N GLY A 33 0.01 9.32 -5.07
CA GLY A 33 0.73 8.58 -4.02
C GLY A 33 -0.18 8.24 -2.83
N GLY A 34 -0.97 9.20 -2.33
CA GLY A 34 -1.93 8.95 -1.25
C GLY A 34 -2.96 7.87 -1.59
N LYS A 35 -3.50 7.88 -2.81
CA LYS A 35 -4.41 6.82 -3.30
C LYS A 35 -3.71 5.47 -3.40
N THR A 36 -2.51 5.42 -3.97
CA THR A 36 -1.72 4.19 -4.12
C THR A 36 -1.42 3.56 -2.76
N PHE A 37 -1.05 4.38 -1.75
CA PHE A 37 -0.85 3.91 -0.38
C PHE A 37 -2.10 3.24 0.19
N LEU A 38 -3.25 3.93 0.12
CA LEU A 38 -4.52 3.40 0.60
C LEU A 38 -4.93 2.11 -0.11
N GLN A 39 -4.76 2.04 -1.44
CA GLN A 39 -5.03 0.84 -2.21
C GLN A 39 -4.17 -0.34 -1.73
N PHE A 40 -2.86 -0.13 -1.55
CA PHE A 40 -1.96 -1.16 -1.03
C PHE A 40 -2.38 -1.66 0.35
N MET A 41 -2.69 -0.74 1.27
CA MET A 41 -3.14 -1.08 2.63
C MET A 41 -4.43 -1.92 2.59
N VAL A 42 -5.44 -1.46 1.85
CA VAL A 42 -6.74 -2.13 1.76
C VAL A 42 -6.60 -3.50 1.13
N ILE A 43 -5.95 -3.60 -0.03
CA ILE A 43 -5.77 -4.88 -0.74
C ILE A 43 -5.03 -5.88 0.14
N SER A 44 -3.96 -5.45 0.82
CA SER A 44 -3.17 -6.33 1.68
C SER A 44 -3.96 -6.82 2.90
N LEU A 45 -4.79 -5.97 3.50
CA LEU A 45 -5.67 -6.35 4.61
C LEU A 45 -6.78 -7.31 4.16
N VAL A 46 -7.39 -7.04 3.01
CA VAL A 46 -8.38 -7.95 2.40
C VAL A 46 -7.74 -9.30 2.11
N LEU A 47 -6.54 -9.32 1.54
CA LEU A 47 -5.82 -10.55 1.27
C LEU A 47 -5.49 -11.30 2.56
N ALA A 48 -5.00 -10.61 3.59
CA ALA A 48 -4.74 -11.21 4.90
C ALA A 48 -6.01 -11.82 5.52
N TRP A 49 -7.16 -11.16 5.37
CA TRP A 49 -8.46 -11.67 5.83
C TRP A 49 -8.91 -12.91 5.05
N ILE A 50 -8.75 -12.92 3.72
CA ILE A 50 -9.06 -14.10 2.90
C ILE A 50 -8.15 -15.28 3.28
N LEU A 51 -6.84 -15.03 3.37
CA LEU A 51 -5.84 -16.05 3.68
C LEU A 51 -5.97 -16.61 5.10
N TYR A 52 -6.57 -15.87 6.03
CA TYR A 52 -6.86 -16.36 7.37
C TYR A 52 -7.73 -17.64 7.36
N PHE A 53 -8.56 -17.83 6.34
CA PHE A 53 -9.43 -19.01 6.21
C PHE A 53 -8.74 -20.20 5.54
N ILE A 54 -7.53 -20.05 5.01
CA ILE A 54 -6.79 -21.14 4.36
C ILE A 54 -5.95 -21.84 5.44
N PRO A 55 -6.25 -23.11 5.76
CA PRO A 55 -5.43 -23.84 6.72
C PRO A 55 -4.02 -24.02 6.17
N PRO A 56 -2.98 -23.83 6.98
CA PRO A 56 -1.63 -24.20 6.59
C PRO A 56 -1.60 -25.73 6.37
N SER A 57 -1.30 -26.14 5.14
CA SER A 57 -1.15 -27.54 4.73
C SER A 57 0.05 -28.22 5.37
#